data_AF-A0A6C0HHF3-F1
#
_entry.id   AF-A0A6C0HHF3-F1
#
_cell.length_a   1.000
_cell.length_b   1.000
_cell.length_c   1.000
_cell.angle_alpha   90.00
_cell.angle_beta   90.00
_cell.angle_gamma   90.00
#
_symmetry.space_group_name_H-M   'P 1'
#
loop_
_entity.id
_entity.type
_entity.pdbx_description
1 polymer ?
#
loop_
_entity_poly.entity_id
_entity_poly.type
_entity_poly.pdbx_seq_one_letter_code
_entity_poly.pdbx_strand_id
1 'polypeptide(L)'
;MKQIHIQGKQHIYKCMKANLDENADKYKVREGMEDLNEELFTHAIQFDMIRRLYLGNSDPPAIQAQTPKVSEADEIAPCPTASARATDEIAPCPTASARATDGITPCRPSPTARAAVGIAPCRPSPTASGIAKKIAGYKSQDIKKEMYDKDQLITFDEVVEKLVASKLKCCYCSCQIMLIYKNVREPTQWTLDRKDNDLCHSCDNTVIACLKCNLQRRVTNVDKFEFTKKLKIQKGF
;
A
#
# COMPACT_ATOMS: atom_id res chain seq x y z
N MET A 1 -21.22 -19.44 36.78
CA MET A 1 -20.31 -18.92 35.73
C MET A 1 -21.02 -19.04 34.39
N LYS A 2 -21.31 -17.94 33.69
CA LYS A 2 -22.00 -18.01 32.40
C LYS A 2 -21.02 -18.51 31.34
N GLN A 3 -21.31 -19.64 30.71
CA GLN A 3 -20.56 -20.15 29.56
C GLN A 3 -20.68 -19.14 28.42
N ILE A 4 -19.56 -18.52 28.04
CA ILE A 4 -19.47 -17.69 26.85
C ILE A 4 -19.27 -18.65 25.68
N HIS A 5 -20.31 -18.84 24.87
CA HIS A 5 -20.29 -19.71 23.70
C HIS A 5 -19.60 -18.98 22.54
N ILE A 6 -18.29 -19.15 22.41
CA ILE A 6 -17.49 -18.50 21.36
C ILE A 6 -17.67 -19.25 20.03
N GLN A 7 -18.62 -18.80 19.20
CA GLN A 7 -18.90 -19.33 17.85
C GLN A 7 -17.75 -19.12 16.83
N GLY A 8 -16.62 -18.54 17.24
CA GLY A 8 -15.49 -18.23 16.36
C GLY A 8 -14.61 -19.43 15.98
N LYS A 9 -14.60 -20.55 16.73
CA LYS A 9 -13.65 -21.65 16.51
C LYS A 9 -13.96 -22.51 15.28
N GLN A 10 -15.23 -22.63 14.88
CA GLN A 10 -15.61 -23.47 13.72
C GLN A 10 -15.24 -22.84 12.36
N HIS A 11 -15.17 -21.51 12.27
CA HIS A 11 -14.75 -20.82 11.04
C HIS A 11 -13.22 -20.89 10.82
N ILE A 12 -12.44 -21.02 11.90
CA ILE A 12 -10.98 -21.21 11.85
C ILE A 12 -10.63 -22.50 11.12
N TYR A 13 -11.31 -23.59 11.49
CA TYR A 13 -11.12 -24.88 10.85
C TYR A 13 -11.57 -24.85 9.39
N LYS A 14 -12.67 -24.19 9.02
CA LYS A 14 -13.06 -24.09 7.60
C LYS A 14 -12.03 -23.34 6.73
N CYS A 15 -11.47 -22.22 7.20
CA CYS A 15 -10.45 -21.47 6.42
C CYS A 15 -9.08 -22.15 6.37
N MET A 16 -8.66 -22.86 7.43
CA MET A 16 -7.40 -23.59 7.45
C MET A 16 -7.50 -24.96 6.77
N LYS A 17 -8.66 -25.65 6.87
CA LYS A 17 -8.92 -26.94 6.22
C LYS A 17 -9.11 -26.79 4.70
N ALA A 18 -9.63 -25.65 4.24
CA ALA A 18 -9.56 -25.25 2.82
C ALA A 18 -8.13 -25.08 2.28
N ASN A 19 -7.09 -25.04 3.14
CA ASN A 19 -5.68 -25.02 2.73
C ASN A 19 -4.99 -26.40 2.81
N LEU A 20 -5.60 -27.40 3.46
CA LEU A 20 -5.01 -28.72 3.71
C LEU A 20 -5.68 -29.86 2.94
N ASP A 21 -6.94 -29.71 2.57
CA ASP A 21 -7.64 -30.69 1.75
C ASP A 21 -7.54 -30.26 0.29
N GLU A 22 -7.30 -31.21 -0.61
CA GLU A 22 -7.15 -31.14 -2.08
C GLU A 22 -8.29 -30.35 -2.79
N ASN A 23 -8.36 -29.04 -2.54
CA ASN A 23 -9.40 -28.16 -3.07
C ASN A 23 -8.99 -27.64 -4.44
N ALA A 24 -9.75 -28.03 -5.46
CA ALA A 24 -9.64 -27.55 -6.84
C ALA A 24 -9.59 -26.00 -6.94
N ASP A 25 -10.17 -25.29 -5.98
CA ASP A 25 -10.15 -23.82 -5.88
C ASP A 25 -8.76 -23.20 -5.61
N LYS A 26 -7.78 -23.98 -5.12
CA LYS A 26 -6.40 -23.51 -4.89
C LYS A 26 -5.66 -23.16 -6.18
N TYR A 27 -6.12 -23.69 -7.32
CA TYR A 27 -5.48 -23.55 -8.62
C TYR A 27 -6.37 -22.89 -9.67
N LYS A 28 -7.49 -22.27 -9.26
CA LYS A 28 -8.32 -21.53 -10.21
C LYS A 28 -7.53 -20.33 -10.73
N VAL A 29 -7.21 -20.37 -12.01
CA VAL A 29 -6.59 -19.25 -12.72
C VAL A 29 -7.58 -18.09 -12.74
N ARG A 30 -7.08 -16.88 -12.49
CA ARG A 30 -7.87 -15.66 -12.65
C ARG A 30 -8.16 -15.47 -14.13
N GLU A 31 -9.39 -15.09 -14.43
CA GLU A 31 -9.84 -14.77 -15.78
C GLU A 31 -8.90 -13.74 -16.45
N GLY A 32 -8.39 -14.09 -17.64
CA GLY A 32 -7.48 -13.27 -18.42
C GLY A 32 -6.01 -13.33 -17.97
N MET A 33 -5.62 -14.36 -17.21
CA MET A 33 -4.23 -14.60 -16.77
C MET A 33 -3.70 -15.95 -17.28
N GLU A 34 -4.42 -16.62 -18.18
CA GLU A 34 -4.07 -17.93 -18.73
C GLU A 34 -2.81 -17.87 -19.60
N ASP A 35 -2.65 -16.83 -20.42
CA ASP A 35 -1.64 -16.70 -21.48
C ASP A 35 -0.48 -15.74 -21.15
N LEU A 36 -0.28 -15.37 -19.88
CA LEU A 36 0.80 -14.45 -19.49
C LEU A 36 2.15 -15.16 -19.39
N ASN A 37 3.19 -14.51 -19.94
CA ASN A 37 4.58 -14.97 -19.84
C ASN A 37 5.00 -15.13 -18.36
N GLU A 38 5.62 -16.25 -18.02
CA GLU A 38 6.11 -16.56 -16.67
C GLU A 38 7.12 -15.53 -16.14
N GLU A 39 7.91 -14.92 -17.02
CA GLU A 39 8.87 -13.87 -16.65
C GLU A 39 8.19 -12.67 -15.97
N LEU A 40 6.94 -12.37 -16.32
CA LEU A 40 6.14 -11.30 -15.70
C LEU A 40 5.93 -11.52 -14.19
N PHE A 41 6.06 -12.76 -13.71
CA PHE A 41 5.91 -13.12 -12.30
C PHE A 41 7.21 -12.99 -11.51
N THR A 42 8.33 -12.67 -12.16
CA THR A 42 9.60 -12.46 -11.45
C THR A 42 9.56 -11.18 -10.61
N HIS A 43 10.19 -11.24 -9.44
CA HIS A 43 10.25 -10.10 -8.51
C HIS A 43 10.91 -8.87 -9.16
N ALA A 44 11.97 -9.07 -9.96
CA ALA A 44 12.68 -7.99 -10.64
C ALA A 44 11.76 -7.22 -11.61
N ILE A 45 11.02 -7.94 -12.46
CA ILE A 45 10.10 -7.31 -13.42
C ILE A 45 8.98 -6.61 -12.69
N GLN A 46 8.34 -7.23 -11.70
CA GLN A 46 7.25 -6.60 -10.96
C GLN A 46 7.71 -5.38 -10.14
N PHE A 47 8.93 -5.43 -9.61
CA PHE A 47 9.52 -4.31 -8.90
C PHE A 47 9.81 -3.15 -9.85
N ASP A 48 10.29 -3.42 -11.06
CA ASP A 48 10.45 -2.41 -12.10
C ASP A 48 9.10 -1.82 -12.54
N MET A 49 8.06 -2.64 -12.67
CA MET A 49 6.70 -2.16 -12.98
C MET A 49 6.18 -1.15 -11.95
N ILE A 50 6.33 -1.43 -10.65
CA ILE A 50 5.86 -0.49 -9.61
C ILE A 50 6.74 0.75 -9.53
N ARG A 51 8.04 0.62 -9.78
CA ARG A 51 8.97 1.75 -9.82
C ARG A 51 8.61 2.72 -10.95
N ARG A 52 8.31 2.22 -12.15
CA ARG A 52 7.84 3.05 -13.29
C ARG A 52 6.50 3.72 -12.99
N LEU A 53 5.61 3.04 -12.27
CA LEU A 53 4.36 3.66 -11.83
C LEU A 53 4.60 4.83 -10.84
N TYR A 54 5.59 4.71 -9.96
CA TYR A 54 5.91 5.74 -8.97
C TYR A 54 6.66 6.94 -9.54
N LEU A 55 7.65 6.72 -10.41
CA LEU A 55 8.49 7.79 -10.97
C LEU A 55 7.84 8.51 -12.17
N GLY A 56 6.72 7.99 -12.69
CA GLY A 56 6.29 8.30 -14.05
C GLY A 56 7.33 7.81 -15.07
N ASN A 57 7.12 8.02 -16.37
CA ASN A 57 8.08 7.62 -17.42
C ASN A 57 9.39 8.45 -17.40
N SER A 58 9.80 9.00 -16.25
CA SER A 58 11.12 9.59 -16.10
C SER A 58 12.13 8.45 -15.94
N ASP A 59 13.00 8.30 -16.94
CA ASP A 59 14.11 7.35 -16.85
C ASP A 59 14.92 7.65 -15.59
N PRO A 60 15.32 6.63 -14.82
CA PRO A 60 16.20 6.85 -13.70
C PRO A 60 17.49 7.51 -14.20
N PRO A 61 18.02 8.54 -13.52
CA PRO A 61 19.29 9.12 -13.91
C PRO A 61 20.31 8.00 -13.98
N ALA A 62 20.99 7.89 -15.12
CA ALA A 62 22.00 6.89 -15.36
C ALA A 62 22.96 6.89 -14.15
N ILE A 63 22.99 5.79 -13.41
CA ILE A 63 23.94 5.61 -12.31
C ILE A 63 25.30 5.49 -12.99
N GLN A 64 26.03 6.60 -13.10
CA GLN A 64 27.46 6.53 -13.31
C GLN A 64 28.03 5.86 -12.07
N ALA A 65 28.47 4.61 -12.23
CA ALA A 65 29.18 3.87 -11.20
C ALA A 65 30.49 4.63 -10.88
N GLN A 66 30.43 5.51 -9.89
CA GLN A 66 31.62 6.06 -9.27
C GLN A 66 32.05 5.06 -8.20
N THR A 67 33.09 4.29 -8.52
CA THR A 67 33.84 3.53 -7.51
C THR A 67 34.40 4.52 -6.47
N PRO A 68 34.20 4.30 -5.16
CA PRO A 68 34.80 5.18 -4.16
C PRO A 68 36.32 4.98 -4.17
N LYS A 69 37.02 6.05 -4.54
CA LYS A 69 38.47 6.18 -4.40
C LYS A 69 38.75 6.38 -2.90
N VAL A 70 39.35 5.37 -2.27
CA VAL A 70 39.84 5.46 -0.90
C VAL A 70 41.04 6.40 -0.90
N SER A 71 40.98 7.46 -0.10
CA SER A 71 42.17 8.19 0.38
C SER A 71 41.97 8.54 1.84
N GLU A 72 42.96 8.13 2.62
CA GLU A 72 43.09 8.23 4.07
C GLU A 72 43.11 9.65 4.63
N ALA A 73 42.73 9.70 5.91
CA ALA A 73 43.16 10.60 6.99
C ALA A 73 42.82 12.10 6.88
N ASP A 74 41.99 12.58 7.81
CA ASP A 74 42.46 13.54 8.82
C ASP A 74 41.54 13.57 10.06
N GLU A 75 42.18 13.77 11.21
CA GLU A 75 41.69 13.68 12.59
C GLU A 75 40.71 14.79 13.04
N ILE A 76 39.76 14.41 13.92
CA ILE A 76 39.36 14.99 15.24
C ILE A 76 39.12 16.52 15.29
N ALA A 77 37.96 17.05 15.71
CA ALA A 77 37.53 17.28 17.11
C ALA A 77 36.16 18.04 17.16
N PRO A 78 35.54 18.33 18.33
CA PRO A 78 34.11 18.09 18.55
C PRO A 78 33.19 19.33 18.59
N CYS A 79 31.89 19.00 18.55
CA CYS A 79 30.71 19.79 18.91
C CYS A 79 30.89 20.75 20.10
N PRO A 80 30.21 21.92 20.08
CA PRO A 80 29.70 22.51 21.28
C PRO A 80 28.15 22.53 21.29
N THR A 81 27.62 21.95 22.35
CA THR A 81 26.28 22.19 22.89
C THR A 81 25.98 23.68 23.05
N ALA A 82 24.78 24.11 22.68
CA ALA A 82 24.12 25.23 23.35
C ALA A 82 22.59 25.07 23.28
N SER A 83 22.06 24.83 24.48
CA SER A 83 20.67 25.04 24.87
C SER A 83 20.24 26.49 24.58
N ALA A 84 19.05 26.67 23.99
CA ALA A 84 18.25 27.87 24.24
C ALA A 84 16.77 27.56 23.99
N ARG A 85 16.05 27.52 25.11
CA ARG A 85 14.60 27.58 25.24
C ARG A 85 14.19 29.05 25.06
N ALA A 86 13.23 29.35 24.20
CA ALA A 86 12.52 30.62 24.21
C ALA A 86 11.06 30.38 23.81
N THR A 87 10.20 30.61 24.80
CA THR A 87 8.76 30.85 24.71
C THR A 87 8.48 32.21 24.09
N ASP A 88 7.32 32.35 23.44
CA ASP A 88 6.44 33.54 23.31
C ASP A 88 5.51 33.25 22.10
N GLU A 89 4.26 32.80 22.22
CA GLU A 89 3.04 33.44 22.74
C GLU A 89 2.73 34.84 22.14
N ILE A 90 1.62 34.85 21.38
CA ILE A 90 0.68 35.96 21.10
C ILE A 90 0.90 36.81 19.83
N ALA A 91 0.05 36.58 18.80
CA ALA A 91 -1.08 37.49 18.48
C ALA A 91 -1.96 36.94 17.31
N PRO A 92 -3.30 36.94 17.44
CA PRO A 92 -4.22 36.60 16.36
C PRO A 92 -4.53 37.79 15.44
N CYS A 93 -4.59 37.53 14.13
CA CYS A 93 -4.99 38.50 13.11
C CYS A 93 -6.53 38.65 13.07
N PRO A 94 -7.11 39.87 13.02
CA PRO A 94 -8.54 40.07 13.12
C PRO A 94 -9.28 39.80 11.80
N THR A 95 -10.51 39.35 11.98
CA THR A 95 -11.61 39.29 11.02
C THR A 95 -11.78 40.56 10.17
N ALA A 96 -11.98 40.38 8.87
CA ALA A 96 -12.69 41.34 8.03
C ALA A 96 -13.75 40.61 7.20
N SER A 97 -15.00 40.81 7.63
CA SER A 97 -16.21 40.61 6.86
C SER A 97 -16.28 41.69 5.77
N ALA A 98 -16.52 41.31 4.52
CA ALA A 98 -17.08 42.21 3.52
C ALA A 98 -17.92 41.42 2.52
N ARG A 99 -19.22 41.58 2.66
CA ARG A 99 -20.28 41.21 1.74
C ARG A 99 -20.35 42.31 0.67
N ALA A 100 -20.31 41.96 -0.60
CA ALA A 100 -20.75 42.83 -1.68
C ALA A 100 -21.52 41.99 -2.71
N THR A 101 -22.79 42.32 -2.85
CA THR A 101 -23.68 41.91 -3.92
C THR A 101 -23.28 42.61 -5.21
N ASP A 102 -23.45 41.95 -6.35
CA ASP A 102 -24.32 42.41 -7.45
C ASP A 102 -24.02 41.61 -8.72
N GLY A 103 -25.08 41.04 -9.29
CA GLY A 103 -25.01 40.25 -10.51
C GLY A 103 -24.96 41.14 -11.75
N ILE A 104 -24.09 40.75 -12.70
CA ILE A 104 -24.23 41.08 -14.11
C ILE A 104 -23.90 39.83 -14.95
N THR A 105 -24.81 39.58 -15.89
CA THR A 105 -25.05 38.53 -16.87
C THR A 105 -23.83 37.89 -17.58
N PRO A 106 -23.88 36.60 -17.96
CA PRO A 106 -22.78 35.91 -18.62
C PRO A 106 -22.66 36.27 -20.11
N CYS A 107 -21.47 36.68 -20.53
CA CYS A 107 -21.12 36.76 -21.95
C CYS A 107 -20.73 35.38 -22.48
N ARG A 108 -21.48 34.92 -23.49
CA ARG A 108 -21.28 33.68 -24.25
C ARG A 108 -20.17 33.87 -25.29
N PRO A 109 -19.08 33.08 -25.29
CA PRO A 109 -18.22 32.99 -26.45
C PRO A 109 -18.78 31.97 -27.46
N SER A 110 -18.91 32.40 -28.71
CA SER A 110 -19.24 31.59 -29.88
C SER A 110 -18.11 30.61 -30.25
N PRO A 111 -18.40 29.53 -31.00
CA PRO A 111 -17.53 28.36 -31.10
C PRO A 111 -16.45 28.59 -32.15
N THR A 112 -15.23 28.84 -31.72
CA THR A 112 -14.06 28.62 -32.58
C THR A 112 -13.50 27.24 -32.29
N ALA A 113 -13.40 26.45 -33.36
CA ALA A 113 -12.92 25.09 -33.36
C ALA A 113 -11.55 24.99 -32.67
N ARG A 114 -11.51 24.43 -31.46
CA ARG A 114 -10.29 23.80 -30.95
C ARG A 114 -10.29 22.38 -31.48
N ALA A 115 -9.35 22.11 -32.37
CA ALA A 115 -9.00 20.75 -32.74
C ALA A 115 -8.80 19.93 -31.46
N ALA A 116 -9.69 18.97 -31.22
CA ALA A 116 -9.49 17.95 -30.22
C ALA A 116 -8.29 17.13 -30.67
N VAL A 117 -7.12 17.38 -30.09
CA VAL A 117 -6.05 16.39 -30.06
C VAL A 117 -6.62 15.25 -29.25
N GLY A 118 -7.15 14.24 -29.93
CA GLY A 118 -7.62 13.00 -29.34
C GLY A 118 -6.42 12.29 -28.74
N ILE A 119 -6.08 12.62 -27.51
CA ILE A 119 -5.27 11.74 -26.67
C ILE A 119 -6.17 10.54 -26.42
N ALA A 120 -5.94 9.45 -27.17
CA ALA A 120 -6.59 8.18 -26.93
C ALA A 120 -6.48 7.87 -25.42
N PRO A 121 -7.57 7.46 -24.74
CA PRO A 121 -7.50 7.11 -23.34
C PRO A 121 -6.52 5.95 -23.20
N CYS A 122 -5.34 6.25 -22.67
CA CYS A 122 -4.29 5.26 -22.41
C CYS A 122 -4.88 4.19 -21.49
N ARG A 123 -5.03 2.97 -22.02
CA ARG A 123 -5.53 1.83 -21.24
C ARG A 123 -4.62 1.67 -20.02
N PRO A 124 -5.15 1.71 -18.79
CA PRO A 124 -4.32 1.57 -17.61
C PRO A 124 -3.57 0.24 -17.67
N SER A 125 -2.29 0.26 -17.32
CA SER A 125 -1.48 -0.95 -17.28
C SER A 125 -2.15 -2.02 -16.39
N PRO A 126 -1.97 -3.33 -16.66
CA PRO A 126 -2.57 -4.40 -15.87
C PRO A 126 -2.33 -4.22 -14.36
N THR A 127 -1.15 -3.73 -14.00
CA THR A 127 -0.74 -3.38 -12.64
C THR A 127 -1.58 -2.29 -12.01
N ALA A 128 -1.70 -1.12 -12.66
CA ALA A 128 -2.49 0.00 -12.14
C ALA A 128 -3.97 -0.40 -11.99
N SER A 129 -4.51 -1.11 -12.98
CA SER A 129 -5.89 -1.62 -12.90
C SER A 129 -6.09 -2.60 -11.74
N GLY A 130 -5.08 -3.43 -11.43
CA GLY A 130 -5.11 -4.38 -10.32
C GLY A 130 -5.11 -3.72 -8.95
N ILE A 131 -4.33 -2.65 -8.78
CA ILE A 131 -4.28 -1.85 -7.56
C ILE A 131 -5.63 -1.14 -7.33
N ALA A 132 -6.15 -0.45 -8.34
CA ALA A 132 -7.44 0.24 -8.25
C ALA A 132 -8.59 -0.71 -7.88
N LYS A 133 -8.62 -1.92 -8.47
CA LYS A 133 -9.61 -2.96 -8.13
C LYS A 133 -9.51 -3.39 -6.66
N LYS A 134 -8.29 -3.53 -6.10
CA LYS A 134 -8.11 -3.87 -4.69
C LYS A 134 -8.55 -2.76 -3.76
N ILE A 135 -8.22 -1.50 -4.06
CA ILE A 135 -8.68 -0.33 -3.29
C ILE A 135 -10.22 -0.29 -3.23
N ALA A 136 -10.89 -0.48 -4.37
CA ALA A 136 -12.36 -0.57 -4.40
C ALA A 136 -12.91 -1.73 -3.55
N GLY A 137 -12.19 -2.86 -3.53
CA GLY A 137 -12.49 -4.00 -2.67
C GLY A 137 -12.35 -3.71 -1.17
N TYR A 138 -11.34 -2.96 -0.77
CA TYR A 138 -11.14 -2.52 0.62
C TYR A 138 -12.21 -1.52 1.04
N LYS A 139 -12.50 -0.52 0.20
CA LYS A 139 -13.63 0.41 0.40
C LYS A 139 -14.94 -0.33 0.65
N SER A 140 -15.23 -1.33 -0.19
CA SER A 140 -16.45 -2.14 -0.04
C SER A 140 -16.49 -2.95 1.26
N GLN A 141 -15.34 -3.37 1.79
CA GLN A 141 -15.25 -4.04 3.08
C GLN A 141 -15.50 -3.09 4.23
N ASP A 142 -14.93 -1.89 4.17
CA ASP A 142 -15.09 -0.88 5.23
C ASP A 142 -16.54 -0.39 5.31
N ILE A 143 -17.21 -0.20 4.17
CA ILE A 143 -18.64 0.14 4.14
C ILE A 143 -19.48 -0.96 4.80
N LYS A 144 -19.21 -2.23 4.48
CA LYS A 144 -19.93 -3.39 5.07
C LYS A 144 -19.72 -3.53 6.59
N LYS A 145 -18.64 -2.96 7.11
CA LYS A 145 -18.29 -2.99 8.54
C LYS A 145 -18.57 -1.67 9.24
N GLU A 146 -19.25 -0.73 8.58
CA GLU A 146 -19.64 0.58 9.13
C GLU A 146 -18.46 1.40 9.65
N MET A 147 -17.31 1.24 9.00
CA MET A 147 -16.04 1.85 9.40
C MET A 147 -15.38 2.59 8.23
N TYR A 148 -16.15 2.90 7.18
CA TYR A 148 -15.67 3.64 6.03
C TYR A 148 -15.57 5.13 6.34
N ASP A 149 -14.39 5.69 6.09
CA ASP A 149 -14.14 7.13 6.10
C ASP A 149 -13.65 7.53 4.71
N LYS A 150 -14.34 8.50 4.10
CA LYS A 150 -14.02 8.97 2.74
C LYS A 150 -12.70 9.74 2.69
N ASP A 151 -12.41 10.51 3.73
CA ASP A 151 -11.27 11.42 3.78
C ASP A 151 -10.00 10.70 4.22
N GLN A 152 -10.15 9.55 4.90
CA GLN A 152 -9.02 8.72 5.32
C GLN A 152 -8.76 7.49 4.43
N LEU A 153 -9.67 7.13 3.51
CA LEU A 153 -9.46 5.96 2.65
C LEU A 153 -8.16 6.12 1.85
N ILE A 154 -7.30 5.10 1.92
CA ILE A 154 -6.03 5.07 1.22
C ILE A 154 -6.19 5.28 -0.29
N THR A 155 -5.40 6.19 -0.82
CA THR A 155 -5.38 6.59 -2.23
C THR A 155 -4.50 5.66 -3.06
N PHE A 156 -4.59 5.78 -4.39
CA PHE A 156 -3.76 4.99 -5.30
C PHE A 156 -2.27 5.28 -5.11
N ASP A 157 -1.89 6.54 -5.02
CA ASP A 157 -0.49 6.97 -4.93
C ASP A 157 0.15 6.50 -3.62
N GLU A 158 -0.58 6.57 -2.49
CA GLU A 158 -0.12 6.05 -1.21
C GLU A 158 0.11 4.53 -1.24
N VAL A 159 -0.74 3.78 -1.96
CA VAL A 159 -0.51 2.33 -2.14
C VAL A 159 0.75 2.06 -2.96
N VAL A 160 0.94 2.81 -4.05
CA VAL A 160 2.15 2.69 -4.89
C VAL A 160 3.39 3.01 -4.05
N GLU A 161 3.36 4.10 -3.30
CA GLU A 161 4.45 4.50 -2.40
C GLU A 161 4.77 3.41 -1.38
N LYS A 162 3.77 2.84 -0.71
CA LYS A 162 3.96 1.72 0.22
C LYS A 162 4.55 0.47 -0.45
N LEU A 163 4.12 0.15 -1.67
CA LEU A 163 4.65 -1.00 -2.42
C LEU A 163 6.12 -0.80 -2.80
N VAL A 164 6.51 0.42 -3.19
CA VAL A 164 7.91 0.78 -3.48
C VAL A 164 8.74 0.78 -2.21
N ALA A 165 8.28 1.46 -1.16
CA ALA A 165 8.98 1.57 0.13
C ALA A 165 9.22 0.19 0.78
N SER A 166 8.25 -0.72 0.66
CA SER A 166 8.39 -2.11 1.15
C SER A 166 9.28 -2.99 0.27
N LYS A 167 9.72 -2.51 -0.90
CA LYS A 167 10.50 -3.28 -1.89
C LYS A 167 9.78 -4.56 -2.34
N LEU A 168 8.45 -4.51 -2.41
CA LEU A 168 7.59 -5.67 -2.61
C LEU A 168 7.91 -6.82 -1.64
N LYS A 169 8.05 -6.50 -0.35
CA LYS A 169 8.19 -7.49 0.73
C LYS A 169 7.07 -7.37 1.74
N CYS A 170 6.66 -8.51 2.27
CA CYS A 170 5.69 -8.57 3.35
C CYS A 170 6.28 -7.99 4.64
N CYS A 171 5.54 -7.10 5.31
CA CYS A 171 5.93 -6.51 6.59
C CYS A 171 6.26 -7.57 7.66
N TYR A 172 5.48 -8.66 7.69
CA TYR A 172 5.58 -9.67 8.74
C TYR A 172 6.68 -10.71 8.49
N CYS A 173 6.62 -11.41 7.36
CA CYS A 173 7.54 -12.53 7.08
C CYS A 173 8.70 -12.16 6.15
N SER A 174 8.76 -10.91 5.66
CA SER A 174 9.79 -10.43 4.72
C SER A 174 9.90 -11.20 3.39
N CYS A 175 8.95 -12.09 3.09
CA CYS A 175 8.92 -12.77 1.79
C CYS A 175 8.63 -11.77 0.68
N GLN A 176 9.12 -12.06 -0.53
CA GLN A 176 8.71 -11.34 -1.72
C GLN A 176 7.20 -11.53 -1.94
N ILE A 177 6.52 -10.46 -2.30
CA ILE A 177 5.10 -10.48 -2.62
C ILE A 177 4.89 -10.30 -4.11
N MET A 178 3.82 -10.92 -4.62
CA MET A 178 3.44 -10.82 -6.01
C MET A 178 2.42 -9.69 -6.19
N LEU A 179 2.77 -8.72 -7.03
CA LEU A 179 1.91 -7.64 -7.49
C LEU A 179 0.88 -8.18 -8.50
N ILE A 180 1.35 -8.97 -9.46
CA ILE A 180 0.56 -9.70 -10.46
C ILE A 180 0.70 -11.19 -10.16
N TYR A 181 -0.41 -11.93 -10.19
CA TYR A 181 -0.47 -13.34 -9.80
C TYR A 181 -1.56 -14.06 -10.59
N LYS A 182 -1.27 -15.30 -10.99
CA LYS A 182 -2.14 -16.15 -11.82
C LYS A 182 -3.31 -16.75 -11.04
N ASN A 183 -3.04 -17.29 -9.87
CA ASN A 183 -4.01 -18.07 -9.11
C ASN A 183 -4.85 -17.22 -8.17
N VAL A 184 -6.14 -17.54 -8.07
CA VAL A 184 -7.00 -17.00 -7.02
C VAL A 184 -6.41 -17.40 -5.65
N ARG A 185 -6.43 -16.46 -4.70
CA ARG A 185 -5.87 -16.65 -3.35
C ARG A 185 -4.39 -17.09 -3.31
N GLU A 186 -3.60 -16.69 -4.31
CA GLU A 186 -2.14 -16.83 -4.28
C GLU A 186 -1.59 -16.34 -2.92
N PRO A 187 -0.96 -17.20 -2.09
CA PRO A 187 -0.56 -16.85 -0.72
C PRO A 187 0.44 -15.71 -0.63
N THR A 188 1.27 -15.54 -1.67
CA THR A 188 2.28 -14.48 -1.74
C THR A 188 1.75 -13.20 -2.38
N GLN A 189 0.49 -13.16 -2.84
CA GLN A 189 -0.06 -11.92 -3.38
C GLN A 189 -0.04 -10.80 -2.34
N TRP A 190 0.20 -9.58 -2.80
CA TRP A 190 0.17 -8.40 -1.94
C TRP A 190 -1.25 -8.13 -1.42
N THR A 191 -1.36 -7.59 -0.21
CA THR A 191 -2.60 -7.11 0.40
C THR A 191 -2.28 -5.91 1.29
N LEU A 192 -3.26 -5.03 1.50
CA LEU A 192 -3.24 -4.10 2.62
C LEU A 192 -3.80 -4.81 3.84
N ASP A 193 -3.01 -4.80 4.91
CA ASP A 193 -3.40 -5.32 6.20
C ASP A 193 -3.60 -4.20 7.20
N ARG A 194 -4.72 -4.23 7.93
CA ARG A 194 -5.07 -3.18 8.89
C ARG A 194 -4.29 -3.37 10.18
N LYS A 195 -3.63 -2.34 10.70
CA LYS A 195 -2.94 -2.41 12.01
C LYS A 195 -3.96 -2.56 13.12
N ASP A 196 -4.98 -1.69 13.09
CA ASP A 196 -6.19 -1.77 13.90
C ASP A 196 -7.37 -2.23 13.03
N ASN A 197 -8.03 -3.31 13.45
CA ASN A 197 -9.14 -3.90 12.71
C ASN A 197 -10.45 -3.12 12.81
N ASP A 198 -10.52 -2.17 13.75
CA ASP A 198 -11.67 -1.32 14.03
C ASP A 198 -11.56 0.05 13.31
N LEU A 199 -10.45 0.30 12.61
CA LEU A 199 -10.23 1.50 11.78
C LEU A 199 -10.19 1.19 10.28
N CYS A 200 -10.59 2.16 9.45
CA CYS A 200 -10.67 2.03 7.99
C CYS A 200 -9.32 1.69 7.34
N HIS A 201 -9.33 1.29 6.06
CA HIS A 201 -8.09 1.16 5.28
C HIS A 201 -7.53 2.54 4.93
N SER A 202 -6.81 3.17 5.86
CA SER A 202 -6.08 4.42 5.65
C SER A 202 -4.59 4.21 5.42
N CYS A 203 -3.88 5.24 4.98
CA CYS A 203 -2.43 5.19 4.85
C CYS A 203 -1.76 4.83 6.19
N ASP A 204 -2.18 5.45 7.30
CA ASP A 204 -1.56 5.21 8.61
C ASP A 204 -1.97 3.88 9.23
N ASN A 205 -3.20 3.43 9.01
CA ASN A 205 -3.72 2.19 9.57
C ASN A 205 -3.39 0.95 8.71
N THR A 206 -2.63 1.06 7.62
CA THR A 206 -2.33 -0.11 6.78
C THR A 206 -0.85 -0.37 6.56
N VAL A 207 -0.53 -1.66 6.44
CA VAL A 207 0.80 -2.17 6.05
C VAL A 207 0.68 -3.13 4.87
N ILE A 208 1.75 -3.23 4.08
CA ILE A 208 1.85 -4.20 2.99
C ILE A 208 2.16 -5.58 3.57
N ALA A 209 1.32 -6.56 3.28
CA ALA A 209 1.48 -7.94 3.72
C ALA A 209 1.17 -8.94 2.61
N CYS A 210 1.79 -10.12 2.65
CA CYS A 210 1.32 -11.24 1.85
C CYS A 210 -0.02 -11.74 2.38
N LEU A 211 -0.89 -12.24 1.50
CA LEU A 211 -2.20 -12.77 1.87
C LEU A 211 -2.11 -13.84 2.97
N LYS A 212 -1.11 -14.72 2.91
CA LYS A 212 -0.89 -15.75 3.93
C LYS A 212 -0.74 -15.16 5.33
N CYS A 213 0.06 -14.10 5.49
CA CYS A 213 0.25 -13.48 6.80
C CYS A 213 -0.99 -12.71 7.26
N ASN A 214 -1.64 -11.97 6.35
CA ASN A 214 -2.87 -11.24 6.67
C ASN A 214 -3.97 -12.19 7.22
N LEU A 215 -4.21 -13.31 6.54
CA LEU A 215 -5.17 -14.34 6.98
C LEU A 215 -4.79 -15.05 8.29
N GLN A 216 -3.50 -15.06 8.64
CA GLN A 216 -2.99 -15.64 9.89
C GLN A 216 -3.03 -14.63 11.05
N ARG A 217 -2.73 -13.35 10.82
CA ARG A 217 -2.78 -12.29 11.84
C ARG A 217 -4.20 -12.13 12.36
N ARG A 218 -5.17 -11.96 11.45
CA ARG A 218 -6.59 -11.73 11.79
C ARG A 218 -6.77 -10.55 12.74
N VAL A 219 -7.10 -10.83 14.00
CA VAL A 219 -7.31 -9.85 15.07
C VAL A 219 -6.14 -9.79 16.06
N THR A 220 -5.07 -10.54 15.80
CA THR A 220 -3.86 -10.49 16.61
C THR A 220 -3.21 -9.12 16.46
N ASN A 221 -2.77 -8.54 17.58
CA ASN A 221 -2.02 -7.29 17.57
C ASN A 221 -0.82 -7.38 16.61
N VAL A 222 -0.63 -6.29 15.86
CA VAL A 222 0.34 -6.21 14.75
C VAL A 222 1.77 -6.50 15.21
N ASP A 223 2.20 -5.91 16.33
CA ASP A 223 3.57 -6.02 16.82
C ASP A 223 3.87 -7.42 17.36
N LYS A 224 2.91 -8.00 18.11
CA LYS A 224 3.03 -9.38 18.60
C LYS A 224 3.12 -10.36 17.44
N PHE A 225 2.28 -10.19 16.43
CA PHE A 225 2.30 -11.07 15.27
C PHE A 225 3.60 -10.91 14.48
N GLU A 226 4.05 -9.68 14.22
CA GLU A 226 5.31 -9.39 13.54
C GLU A 226 6.50 -9.99 14.27
N PHE A 227 6.59 -9.81 15.59
CA PHE A 227 7.62 -10.41 16.42
C PHE A 227 7.69 -11.93 16.25
N THR A 228 6.55 -12.62 16.33
CA THR A 228 6.51 -14.08 16.15
C THR A 228 6.92 -14.54 14.75
N LYS A 229 6.69 -13.72 13.71
CA LYS A 229 7.09 -14.04 12.33
C LYS A 229 8.57 -13.82 12.06
N LYS A 230 9.20 -12.88 12.77
CA LYS A 230 10.63 -12.55 12.64
C LYS A 230 11.54 -13.36 13.56
N LEU A 231 10.97 -14.05 14.54
CA LEU A 231 11.70 -14.84 15.53
C LEU A 231 12.43 -16.04 14.88
N LYS A 232 13.75 -16.11 15.07
CA LYS A 232 14.61 -17.22 14.64
C LYS A 232 15.10 -17.98 15.87
N ILE A 233 14.62 -19.21 16.07
CA ILE A 233 15.11 -20.07 17.15
C ILE A 233 16.26 -20.91 16.61
N GLN A 234 17.47 -20.64 17.08
CA GLN A 234 18.58 -21.58 16.91
C GLN A 234 18.47 -22.62 18.02
N LYS A 235 18.19 -23.89 17.66
CA LYS A 235 18.28 -24.99 18.62
C LYS A 235 19.76 -25.37 18.73
N GLY A 236 20.38 -25.06 19.87
CA GLY A 236 21.68 -25.62 20.22
C GLY A 236 21.53 -27.11 20.51
N PHE A 237 22.42 -27.92 19.94
CA PHE A 237 22.61 -29.33 20.27
C PHE A 237 23.89 -29.48 21.08
#